data_AF-J8PNL0-F1
#
_entry.id   AF-J8PNL0-F1
#
_cell.length_a   1.000
_cell.length_b   1.000
_cell.length_c   1.000
_cell.angle_alpha   90.00
_cell.angle_beta   90.00
_cell.angle_gamma   90.00
#
_symmetry.space_group_name_H-M   'P 1'
#
loop_
_entity.id
_entity.type
_entity.pdbx_description
1 polymer ?
#
loop_
_entity_poly.entity_id
_entity_poly.type
_entity_poly.pdbx_seq_one_letter_code
_entity_poly.pdbx_strand_id
1 'polypeptide(L)'
;MAKTIEVVRKKDPKKKNQSDPLAKQKLIWKTGHALTLVFGLLFSITYFYHVLIFFKYRSWKWLFLKVNKNYSFFQTKRWYMKLLSWGPQIMYRLSLIGVFMSESVTMQQNWVGLNPTWNDLLSSENFHTVLIACLWFFGGGKSFYKILPYMILSYLHLTKMNSELNATKEEKISVTARDKKMLDLLAYSELLVIFALVLDTILFKTGTSGFMLVIYVGIYWLRLNFCPYAQVTVLELLVKFEKYVPKKYKSNWQVVKNFVYMKMKEHEKRAEEVAKCA
;
A
#
# COMPACT_ATOMS: atom_id res chain seq x y z
N MET A 1 -56.82 -26.45 -26.74
CA MET A 1 -55.44 -26.15 -26.29
C MET A 1 -55.11 -24.72 -26.71
N ALA A 2 -55.12 -23.77 -25.78
CA ALA A 2 -54.84 -22.37 -26.07
C ALA A 2 -53.33 -22.17 -26.24
N LYS A 3 -52.91 -21.62 -27.38
CA LYS A 3 -51.51 -21.26 -27.63
C LYS A 3 -51.13 -20.06 -26.77
N THR A 4 -50.22 -20.27 -25.82
CA THR A 4 -49.63 -19.22 -25.00
C THR A 4 -48.81 -18.30 -25.91
N ILE A 5 -49.22 -17.03 -26.02
CA ILE A 5 -48.49 -16.03 -26.79
C ILE A 5 -47.29 -15.59 -25.95
N GLU A 6 -46.07 -15.90 -26.38
CA GLU A 6 -44.85 -15.35 -25.79
C GLU A 6 -44.78 -13.85 -26.10
N VAL A 7 -45.15 -13.03 -25.11
CA VAL A 7 -44.95 -11.58 -25.17
C VAL A 7 -43.45 -11.31 -25.00
N VAL A 8 -42.73 -11.22 -26.12
CA VAL A 8 -41.34 -10.74 -26.15
C VAL A 8 -41.33 -9.26 -25.76
N ARG A 9 -41.10 -8.98 -24.47
CA ARG A 9 -40.85 -7.61 -23.99
C ARG A 9 -39.57 -7.09 -24.66
N LYS A 10 -39.72 -6.20 -25.65
CA LYS A 10 -38.58 -5.43 -26.20
C LYS A 10 -37.92 -4.67 -25.05
N LYS A 11 -36.66 -5.00 -24.74
CA LYS A 11 -35.85 -4.28 -23.75
C LYS A 11 -35.84 -2.79 -24.09
N ASP A 12 -36.17 -1.94 -23.11
CA ASP A 12 -36.20 -0.49 -23.27
C ASP A 12 -34.88 0.03 -23.87
N PRO A 13 -34.90 0.75 -25.01
CA PRO A 13 -33.68 1.28 -25.63
C PRO A 13 -32.95 2.28 -24.73
N LYS A 14 -33.63 2.90 -23.75
CA LYS A 14 -33.01 3.79 -22.75
C LYS A 14 -32.12 3.06 -21.72
N LYS A 15 -32.33 1.76 -21.48
CA LYS A 15 -31.47 0.94 -20.60
C LYS A 15 -30.23 0.39 -21.31
N LYS A 16 -30.14 0.48 -22.63
CA LYS A 16 -29.00 -0.03 -23.41
C LYS A 16 -27.73 0.80 -23.25
N ASN A 17 -27.87 2.08 -22.85
CA ASN A 17 -26.76 3.03 -22.67
C ASN A 17 -26.38 3.30 -21.21
N GLN A 18 -27.13 2.76 -20.23
CA GLN A 18 -26.70 2.77 -18.83
C GLN A 18 -25.80 1.56 -18.60
N SER A 19 -24.52 1.72 -18.89
CA SER A 19 -23.48 0.79 -18.45
C SER A 19 -23.69 0.43 -16.97
N ASP A 20 -23.67 -0.85 -16.63
CA ASP A 20 -23.80 -1.32 -15.26
C ASP A 20 -22.79 -0.61 -14.33
N PRO A 21 -23.25 0.13 -13.29
CA PRO A 21 -22.38 0.86 -12.39
C PRO A 21 -21.39 -0.06 -11.67
N LEU A 22 -21.77 -1.31 -11.41
CA LEU A 22 -20.91 -2.30 -10.78
C LEU A 22 -19.79 -2.73 -11.75
N ALA A 23 -20.11 -2.97 -13.03
CA ALA A 23 -19.11 -3.26 -14.05
C ALA A 23 -18.08 -2.12 -14.21
N LYS A 24 -18.53 -0.86 -14.13
CA LYS A 24 -17.64 0.31 -14.12
C LYS A 24 -16.72 0.34 -12.92
N GLN A 25 -17.23 0.10 -11.70
CA GLN A 25 -16.41 0.03 -10.50
C GLN A 25 -15.37 -1.08 -10.59
N LYS A 26 -15.76 -2.28 -11.02
CA LYS A 26 -14.82 -3.41 -11.23
C LYS A 26 -13.71 -3.07 -12.22
N LEU A 27 -14.06 -2.36 -13.30
CA LEU A 27 -13.08 -1.90 -14.29
C LEU A 27 -12.10 -0.88 -13.68
N ILE A 28 -12.61 0.15 -12.99
CA ILE A 28 -11.78 1.17 -12.34
C ILE A 28 -10.85 0.54 -11.31
N TRP A 29 -11.36 -0.40 -10.50
CA TRP A 29 -10.60 -1.12 -9.50
C TRP A 29 -9.45 -1.92 -10.12
N LYS A 30 -9.75 -2.71 -11.17
CA LYS A 30 -8.74 -3.48 -11.90
C LYS A 30 -7.70 -2.57 -12.55
N THR A 31 -8.15 -1.50 -13.19
CA THR A 31 -7.26 -0.51 -13.81
C THR A 31 -6.37 0.14 -12.76
N GLY A 32 -6.89 0.49 -11.58
CA GLY A 32 -6.12 1.08 -10.47
C GLY A 32 -4.97 0.19 -10.01
N HIS A 33 -5.23 -1.09 -9.73
CA HIS A 33 -4.18 -2.03 -9.34
C HIS A 33 -3.19 -2.31 -10.46
N ALA A 34 -3.66 -2.45 -11.70
CA ALA A 34 -2.77 -2.64 -12.86
C ALA A 34 -1.85 -1.43 -13.07
N LEU A 35 -2.41 -0.22 -12.93
CA LEU A 35 -1.69 1.04 -13.06
C LEU A 35 -0.63 1.19 -11.96
N THR A 36 -0.99 0.82 -10.73
CA THR A 36 -0.06 0.79 -9.58
C THR A 36 1.13 -0.12 -9.87
N LEU A 37 0.88 -1.35 -10.35
CA LEU A 37 1.93 -2.32 -10.66
C LEU A 37 2.81 -1.91 -11.83
N VAL A 38 2.22 -1.57 -12.98
CA VAL A 38 2.97 -1.28 -14.21
C VAL A 38 3.86 -0.05 -14.01
N PHE A 39 3.28 1.05 -13.54
CA PHE A 39 4.06 2.27 -13.33
C PHE A 39 4.96 2.19 -12.10
N GLY A 40 4.57 1.44 -11.07
CA GLY A 40 5.42 1.15 -9.93
C GLY A 40 6.67 0.37 -10.36
N LEU A 41 6.53 -0.64 -11.21
CA LEU A 41 7.63 -1.44 -11.73
C LEU A 41 8.53 -0.64 -12.67
N LEU A 42 7.97 0.14 -13.60
CA LEU A 42 8.73 1.06 -14.45
C LEU A 42 9.52 2.08 -13.62
N PHE A 43 8.88 2.67 -12.60
CA PHE A 43 9.56 3.54 -11.66
C PHE A 43 10.68 2.80 -10.93
N SER A 44 10.44 1.57 -10.46
CA SER A 44 11.42 0.75 -9.75
C SER A 44 12.66 0.49 -10.60
N ILE A 45 12.49 0.07 -11.85
CA ILE A 45 13.58 -0.16 -12.79
C ILE A 45 14.40 1.12 -12.97
N THR A 46 13.72 2.24 -13.23
CA THR A 46 14.44 3.52 -13.40
C THR A 46 15.12 3.95 -12.10
N TYR A 47 14.51 3.77 -10.93
CA TYR A 47 15.07 4.10 -9.63
C TYR A 47 16.35 3.29 -9.36
N PHE A 48 16.30 1.96 -9.52
CA PHE A 48 17.48 1.11 -9.32
C PHE A 48 18.57 1.38 -10.35
N TYR A 49 18.21 1.66 -11.60
CA TYR A 49 19.18 2.10 -12.61
C TYR A 49 19.91 3.37 -12.16
N HIS A 50 19.19 4.37 -11.60
CA HIS A 50 19.83 5.56 -11.03
C HIS A 50 20.70 5.24 -9.81
N VAL A 51 20.27 4.31 -8.95
CA VAL A 51 21.04 3.87 -7.78
C VAL A 51 22.29 3.08 -8.18
N LEU A 52 22.27 2.28 -9.23
CA LEU A 52 23.44 1.56 -9.72
C LEU A 52 24.49 2.53 -10.28
N ILE A 53 24.03 3.59 -10.94
CA ILE A 53 24.92 4.61 -11.51
C ILE A 53 25.35 5.62 -10.43
N PHE A 54 24.68 5.67 -9.27
CA PHE A 54 25.03 6.50 -8.10
C PHE A 54 26.50 6.38 -7.70
N PHE A 55 27.09 5.18 -7.82
CA PHE A 55 28.51 4.94 -7.53
C PHE A 55 29.46 5.69 -8.48
N LYS A 56 28.99 6.10 -9.65
CA LYS A 56 29.72 6.94 -10.61
C LYS A 56 29.66 8.43 -10.26
N TYR A 57 28.63 8.86 -9.52
CA TYR A 57 28.44 10.26 -9.09
C TYR A 57 29.06 10.57 -7.72
N ARG A 58 29.19 9.55 -6.86
CA ARG A 58 29.49 9.73 -5.45
C ARG A 58 30.71 8.92 -5.07
N SER A 59 31.69 9.57 -4.44
CA SER A 59 32.95 8.91 -4.10
C SER A 59 32.76 7.87 -2.99
N TRP A 60 33.03 6.61 -3.29
CA TRP A 60 33.07 5.53 -2.29
C TRP A 60 34.14 5.78 -1.22
N LYS A 61 35.28 6.35 -1.61
CA LYS A 61 36.41 6.65 -0.70
C LYS A 61 36.06 7.62 0.42
N TRP A 62 35.05 8.48 0.23
CA TRP A 62 34.65 9.50 1.20
C TRP A 62 33.28 9.21 1.81
N LEU A 63 32.90 7.93 1.93
CA LEU A 63 31.62 7.51 2.51
C LEU A 63 30.43 8.30 1.93
N PHE A 64 30.46 8.56 0.62
CA PHE A 64 29.38 9.28 -0.06
C PHE A 64 29.21 10.74 0.40
N LEU A 65 30.23 11.41 0.94
CA LEU A 65 30.14 12.83 1.32
C LEU A 65 30.43 13.78 0.15
N LYS A 66 31.29 13.38 -0.79
CA LYS A 66 31.71 14.22 -1.93
C LYS A 66 30.94 13.85 -3.21
N VAL A 67 30.23 14.82 -3.77
CA VAL A 67 29.53 14.73 -5.06
C VAL A 67 30.49 15.14 -6.19
N ASN A 68 30.59 14.32 -7.22
CA ASN A 68 31.24 14.71 -8.46
C ASN A 68 30.33 15.69 -9.23
N LYS A 69 30.56 16.99 -9.04
CA LYS A 69 29.75 18.08 -9.64
C LYS A 69 29.80 18.11 -11.17
N ASN A 70 30.80 17.50 -11.79
CA ASN A 70 31.00 17.53 -13.24
C ASN A 70 30.28 16.40 -13.98
N TYR A 71 29.66 15.48 -13.25
CA TYR A 71 28.96 14.35 -13.86
C TYR A 71 27.49 14.72 -14.09
N SER A 72 27.12 14.96 -15.35
CA SER A 72 25.73 15.09 -15.78
C SER A 72 25.31 13.82 -16.53
N PHE A 73 24.12 13.29 -16.27
CA PHE A 73 23.67 12.06 -16.93
C PHE A 73 23.35 12.29 -18.41
N PHE A 74 22.68 13.41 -18.69
CA PHE A 74 22.32 13.88 -20.02
C PHE A 74 22.51 15.41 -20.04
N GLN A 75 23.72 15.88 -20.34
CA GLN A 75 23.93 17.25 -20.83
C GLN A 75 23.48 17.27 -22.30
N THR A 76 22.19 17.47 -22.55
CA THR A 76 21.73 17.51 -23.95
C THR A 76 20.57 18.46 -24.16
N LYS A 77 20.64 19.24 -25.24
CA LYS A 77 19.75 20.39 -25.54
C LYS A 77 18.34 20.00 -26.04
N ARG A 78 18.02 18.72 -26.20
CA ARG A 78 16.78 18.26 -26.88
C ARG A 78 15.60 18.11 -25.91
N TRP A 79 14.44 18.64 -26.29
CA TRP A 79 13.25 18.72 -25.43
C TRP A 79 12.67 17.35 -25.02
N TYR A 80 12.72 16.34 -25.90
CA TYR A 80 12.18 15.00 -25.62
C TYR A 80 13.01 14.25 -24.55
N MET A 81 14.30 14.55 -24.41
CA MET A 81 15.13 13.98 -23.34
C MET A 81 14.87 14.66 -21.98
N LYS A 82 14.38 15.91 -21.97
CA LYS A 82 13.84 16.54 -20.74
C LYS A 82 12.53 15.88 -20.31
N LEU A 83 11.68 15.46 -21.26
CA LEU A 83 10.49 14.66 -20.95
C LEU A 83 10.89 13.31 -20.32
N LEU A 84 11.91 12.66 -20.88
CA LEU A 84 12.43 11.39 -20.36
C LEU A 84 13.00 11.51 -18.94
N SER A 85 13.65 12.64 -18.60
CA SER A 85 14.18 12.88 -17.26
C SER A 85 13.08 13.12 -16.22
N TRP A 86 11.91 13.60 -16.64
CA TRP A 86 10.72 13.68 -15.79
C TRP A 86 9.95 12.36 -15.73
N GLY A 87 10.21 11.43 -16.65
CA GLY A 87 9.58 10.13 -16.75
C GLY A 87 9.45 9.40 -15.42
N PRO A 88 10.55 9.14 -14.68
CA PRO A 88 10.49 8.44 -13.39
C PRO A 88 9.56 9.14 -12.38
N GLN A 89 9.52 10.48 -12.37
CA GLN A 89 8.63 11.21 -11.47
C GLN A 89 7.16 11.03 -11.85
N ILE A 90 6.86 11.04 -13.13
CA ILE A 90 5.50 10.85 -13.64
C ILE A 90 5.06 9.42 -13.33
N MET A 91 5.90 8.41 -13.57
CA MET A 91 5.59 7.01 -13.27
C MET A 91 5.30 6.79 -11.78
N TYR A 92 6.10 7.39 -10.89
CA TYR A 92 5.85 7.35 -9.44
C TYR A 92 4.46 7.89 -9.08
N ARG A 93 4.09 9.06 -9.62
CA ARG A 93 2.79 9.70 -9.35
C ARG A 93 1.63 8.94 -9.95
N LEU A 94 1.80 8.42 -11.16
CA LEU A 94 0.81 7.57 -11.80
C LEU A 94 0.56 6.33 -10.94
N SER A 95 1.60 5.65 -10.47
CA SER A 95 1.45 4.49 -9.57
C SER A 95 0.59 4.83 -8.35
N LEU A 96 0.80 5.98 -7.70
CA LEU A 96 -0.03 6.44 -6.57
C LEU A 96 -1.47 6.80 -6.96
N ILE A 97 -1.68 7.37 -8.15
CA ILE A 97 -3.04 7.58 -8.68
C ILE A 97 -3.76 6.24 -8.85
N GLY A 98 -3.05 5.19 -9.25
CA GLY A 98 -3.58 3.83 -9.30
C GLY A 98 -4.09 3.35 -7.95
N VAL A 99 -3.32 3.61 -6.88
CA VAL A 99 -3.71 3.29 -5.49
C VAL A 99 -4.98 4.04 -5.11
N PHE A 100 -5.06 5.35 -5.40
CA PHE A 100 -6.28 6.10 -5.12
C PHE A 100 -7.48 5.52 -5.86
N MET A 101 -7.33 5.13 -7.13
CA MET A 101 -8.42 4.55 -7.91
C MET A 101 -8.91 3.22 -7.34
N SER A 102 -8.00 2.29 -7.00
CA SER A 102 -8.39 0.98 -6.49
C SER A 102 -8.98 1.08 -5.09
N GLU A 103 -8.27 1.73 -4.17
CA GLU A 103 -8.67 1.81 -2.75
C GLU A 103 -9.94 2.63 -2.56
N SER A 104 -10.16 3.68 -3.36
CA SER A 104 -11.41 4.44 -3.30
C SER A 104 -12.61 3.60 -3.75
N VAL A 105 -12.44 2.73 -4.76
CA VAL A 105 -13.51 1.82 -5.17
C VAL A 105 -13.78 0.78 -4.08
N THR A 106 -12.73 0.18 -3.50
CA THR A 106 -12.90 -0.79 -2.41
C THR A 106 -13.58 -0.15 -1.19
N MET A 107 -13.16 1.06 -0.82
CA MET A 107 -13.78 1.81 0.28
C MET A 107 -15.24 2.15 -0.05
N GLN A 108 -15.52 2.60 -1.28
CA GLN A 108 -16.89 2.84 -1.72
C GLN A 108 -17.73 1.57 -1.62
N GLN A 109 -17.20 0.43 -2.05
CA GLN A 109 -17.88 -0.88 -2.01
C GLN A 109 -18.16 -1.37 -0.59
N ASN A 110 -17.21 -1.18 0.33
CA ASN A 110 -17.36 -1.56 1.74
C ASN A 110 -18.47 -0.75 2.45
N TRP A 111 -18.63 0.52 2.08
CA TRP A 111 -19.57 1.45 2.73
C TRP A 111 -20.83 1.72 1.90
N VAL A 112 -21.12 0.96 0.84
CA VAL A 112 -22.35 1.16 0.06
C VAL A 112 -23.58 0.98 0.96
N GLY A 113 -24.37 2.04 1.09
CA GLY A 113 -25.60 2.04 1.91
C GLY A 113 -25.35 2.21 3.41
N LEU A 114 -24.10 2.47 3.83
CA LEU A 114 -23.72 2.78 5.21
C LEU A 114 -23.20 4.22 5.28
N ASN A 115 -23.43 4.88 6.41
CA ASN A 115 -22.84 6.19 6.71
C ASN A 115 -21.70 5.98 7.73
N PRO A 116 -20.46 5.73 7.27
CA PRO A 116 -19.36 5.47 8.18
C PRO A 116 -19.07 6.70 9.05
N THR A 117 -18.83 6.48 10.34
CA THR A 117 -18.30 7.50 11.22
C THR A 117 -16.79 7.67 10.98
N TRP A 118 -16.20 8.77 11.48
CA TRP A 118 -14.76 9.00 11.39
C TRP A 118 -13.94 7.87 12.03
N ASN A 119 -14.45 7.26 13.10
CA ASN A 119 -13.80 6.15 13.77
C ASN A 119 -13.80 4.88 12.90
N ASP A 120 -14.89 4.65 12.15
CA ASP A 120 -15.00 3.52 11.24
C ASP A 120 -13.99 3.65 10.09
N LEU A 121 -13.84 4.85 9.54
CA LEU A 121 -12.83 5.15 8.51
C LEU A 121 -11.41 4.94 9.06
N LEU A 122 -11.10 5.50 10.24
CA LEU A 122 -9.80 5.34 10.91
C LEU A 122 -9.52 3.92 11.40
N SER A 123 -10.50 3.02 11.42
CA SER A 123 -10.26 1.60 11.69
C SER A 123 -9.97 0.80 10.43
N SER A 124 -10.35 1.33 9.26
CA SER A 124 -10.29 0.59 8.00
C SER A 124 -8.90 0.59 7.37
N GLU A 125 -8.45 -0.58 6.91
CA GLU A 125 -7.12 -0.75 6.32
C GLU A 125 -6.96 0.06 5.03
N ASN A 126 -8.00 0.09 4.20
CA ASN A 126 -8.03 0.83 2.93
C ASN A 126 -7.85 2.34 3.15
N PHE A 127 -8.47 2.89 4.20
CA PHE A 127 -8.30 4.30 4.54
C PHE A 127 -6.86 4.60 5.00
N HIS A 128 -6.25 3.72 5.80
CA HIS A 128 -4.83 3.85 6.14
C HIS A 128 -3.94 3.84 4.89
N THR A 129 -4.22 2.95 3.94
CA THR A 129 -3.50 2.87 2.65
C THR A 129 -3.63 4.17 1.86
N VAL A 130 -4.82 4.75 1.78
CA VAL A 130 -5.07 6.04 1.12
C VAL A 130 -4.35 7.19 1.84
N LEU A 131 -4.38 7.24 3.18
CA LEU A 131 -3.68 8.27 3.96
C LEU A 131 -2.17 8.25 3.71
N ILE A 132 -1.57 7.06 3.70
CA ILE A 132 -0.14 6.91 3.40
C ILE A 132 0.13 7.28 1.93
N ALA A 133 -0.77 6.94 1.00
CA ALA A 133 -0.63 7.33 -0.40
C ALA A 133 -0.68 8.86 -0.57
N CYS A 134 -1.56 9.55 0.16
CA CYS A 134 -1.60 11.01 0.23
C CYS A 134 -0.28 11.59 0.74
N LEU A 135 0.27 11.01 1.82
CA LEU A 135 1.56 11.44 2.38
C LEU A 135 2.68 11.38 1.32
N TRP A 136 2.70 10.31 0.51
CA TRP A 136 3.69 10.12 -0.56
C TRP A 136 3.41 10.91 -1.84
N PHE A 137 2.17 11.26 -2.10
CA PHE A 137 1.79 12.04 -3.27
C PHE A 137 2.21 13.49 -3.11
N PHE A 138 1.91 14.08 -1.94
CA PHE A 138 2.22 15.48 -1.64
C PHE A 138 3.63 15.68 -1.07
N GLY A 139 4.19 14.66 -0.41
CA GLY A 139 5.34 14.84 0.47
C GLY A 139 6.47 13.81 0.32
N GLY A 140 7.65 14.25 0.77
CA GLY A 140 8.86 13.43 0.84
C GLY A 140 9.51 13.14 -0.52
N GLY A 141 10.78 12.75 -0.51
CA GLY A 141 11.46 12.29 -1.72
C GLY A 141 10.81 11.02 -2.29
N LYS A 142 10.92 10.81 -3.62
CA LYS A 142 10.40 9.61 -4.27
C LYS A 142 11.35 8.45 -4.02
N SER A 143 10.82 7.32 -3.57
CA SER A 143 11.64 6.15 -3.30
C SER A 143 10.87 4.89 -3.64
N PHE A 144 11.60 3.89 -4.14
CA PHE A 144 11.09 2.54 -4.35
C PHE A 144 10.41 1.97 -3.11
N TYR A 145 11.04 2.14 -1.94
CA TYR A 145 10.55 1.59 -0.68
C TYR A 145 9.14 2.07 -0.34
N LYS A 146 8.79 3.31 -0.72
CA LYS A 146 7.47 3.89 -0.48
C LYS A 146 6.38 3.29 -1.36
N ILE A 147 6.72 2.88 -2.59
CA ILE A 147 5.76 2.28 -3.54
C ILE A 147 5.65 0.76 -3.35
N LEU A 148 6.71 0.12 -2.86
CA LEU A 148 6.79 -1.33 -2.72
C LEU A 148 5.59 -1.96 -1.97
N PRO A 149 5.13 -1.45 -0.82
CA PRO A 149 3.94 -1.99 -0.14
C PRO A 149 2.71 -2.02 -1.06
N TYR A 150 2.44 -0.94 -1.80
CA TYR A 150 1.29 -0.86 -2.71
C TYR A 150 1.40 -1.79 -3.91
N MET A 151 2.62 -2.05 -4.39
CA MET A 151 2.84 -3.02 -5.46
C MET A 151 2.54 -4.43 -4.97
N ILE A 152 2.98 -4.80 -3.76
CA ILE A 152 2.70 -6.13 -3.18
C ILE A 152 1.19 -6.28 -2.97
N LEU A 153 0.55 -5.26 -2.39
CA LEU A 153 -0.90 -5.23 -2.17
C LEU A 153 -1.67 -5.36 -3.49
N SER A 154 -1.31 -4.56 -4.50
CA SER A 154 -1.95 -4.63 -5.83
C SER A 154 -1.71 -5.95 -6.55
N TYR A 155 -0.55 -6.57 -6.35
CA TYR A 155 -0.28 -7.91 -6.86
C TYR A 155 -1.21 -8.95 -6.22
N LEU A 156 -1.38 -8.90 -4.89
CA LEU A 156 -2.26 -9.82 -4.16
C LEU A 156 -3.70 -9.72 -4.68
N HIS A 157 -4.24 -8.50 -4.77
CA HIS A 157 -5.59 -8.23 -5.29
C HIS A 157 -5.76 -8.69 -6.75
N LEU A 158 -4.78 -8.47 -7.62
CA LEU A 158 -4.89 -8.91 -9.02
C LEU A 158 -4.79 -10.44 -9.16
N THR A 159 -3.98 -11.11 -8.34
CA THR A 159 -3.92 -12.58 -8.36
C THR A 159 -5.22 -13.23 -7.89
N LYS A 160 -5.95 -12.58 -6.98
CA LYS A 160 -7.23 -13.03 -6.44
C LYS A 160 -8.43 -12.33 -7.04
N MET A 161 -8.26 -11.61 -8.15
CA MET A 161 -9.30 -10.80 -8.76
C MET A 161 -10.59 -11.59 -9.03
N ASN A 162 -10.48 -12.82 -9.54
CA ASN A 162 -11.67 -13.61 -9.87
C ASN A 162 -12.45 -14.02 -8.62
N SER A 163 -11.76 -14.30 -7.50
CA SER A 163 -12.43 -14.55 -6.22
C SER A 163 -12.97 -13.27 -5.60
N GLU A 164 -12.24 -12.16 -5.65
CA GLU A 164 -12.69 -10.89 -5.03
C GLU A 164 -13.86 -10.24 -5.77
N LEU A 165 -13.91 -10.35 -7.10
CA LEU A 165 -14.96 -9.73 -7.90
C LEU A 165 -16.23 -10.58 -8.01
N ASN A 166 -16.12 -11.90 -7.83
CA ASN A 166 -17.24 -12.82 -8.00
C ASN A 166 -17.69 -13.50 -6.70
N ALA A 167 -16.94 -13.35 -5.60
CA ALA A 167 -17.40 -13.84 -4.30
C ALA A 167 -18.73 -13.16 -3.95
N THR A 168 -19.76 -14.00 -3.80
CA THR A 168 -20.94 -13.63 -3.03
C THR A 168 -20.48 -13.41 -1.59
N LYS A 169 -21.01 -12.39 -0.88
CA LYS A 169 -20.51 -11.90 0.44
C LYS A 169 -20.23 -12.97 1.52
N GLU A 170 -20.68 -14.21 1.32
CA GLU A 170 -20.59 -15.34 2.27
C GLU A 170 -19.46 -16.33 1.97
N GLU A 171 -18.81 -16.28 0.79
CA GLU A 171 -17.78 -17.24 0.42
C GLU A 171 -16.40 -16.79 0.94
N LYS A 172 -15.93 -17.43 2.02
CA LYS A 172 -14.59 -17.16 2.60
C LYS A 172 -13.52 -17.42 1.55
N ILE A 173 -12.84 -16.36 1.10
CA ILE A 173 -11.69 -16.45 0.19
C ILE A 173 -10.66 -17.40 0.81
N SER A 174 -10.34 -18.50 0.14
CA SER A 174 -9.34 -19.45 0.61
C SER A 174 -7.98 -18.75 0.69
N VAL A 175 -7.41 -18.70 1.90
CA VAL A 175 -6.09 -18.12 2.15
C VAL A 175 -5.07 -19.23 1.94
N THR A 176 -4.31 -19.14 0.85
CA THR A 176 -3.22 -20.07 0.54
C THR A 176 -1.99 -19.68 1.37
N ALA A 177 -1.12 -20.64 1.69
CA ALA A 177 0.15 -20.38 2.38
C ALA A 177 1.04 -19.34 1.66
N ARG A 178 0.91 -19.24 0.33
CA ARG A 178 1.57 -18.21 -0.49
C ARG A 178 1.08 -16.81 -0.16
N ASP A 179 -0.21 -16.64 0.10
CA ASP A 179 -0.82 -15.34 0.41
C ASP A 179 -0.36 -14.85 1.76
N LYS A 180 -0.28 -15.76 2.75
CA LYS A 180 0.29 -15.45 4.07
C LYS A 180 1.72 -14.90 3.93
N LYS A 181 2.58 -15.58 3.15
CA LYS A 181 3.94 -15.10 2.89
C LYS A 181 3.97 -13.73 2.20
N MET A 182 3.03 -13.44 1.30
CA MET A 182 2.94 -12.12 0.65
C MET A 182 2.48 -11.03 1.61
N LEU A 183 1.56 -11.34 2.53
CA LEU A 183 1.12 -10.43 3.61
C LEU A 183 2.24 -10.15 4.61
N ASP A 184 3.04 -11.17 4.96
CA ASP A 184 4.22 -10.97 5.79
C ASP A 184 5.23 -10.07 5.07
N LEU A 185 5.47 -10.30 3.77
CA LEU A 185 6.36 -9.48 2.95
C LEU A 185 5.85 -8.03 2.83
N LEU A 186 4.54 -7.82 2.73
CA LEU A 186 3.91 -6.52 2.79
C LEU A 186 4.24 -5.81 4.11
N ALA A 187 4.01 -6.44 5.26
CA ALA A 187 4.34 -5.87 6.56
C ALA A 187 5.84 -5.57 6.74
N TYR A 188 6.72 -6.48 6.29
CA TYR A 188 8.16 -6.22 6.28
C TYR A 188 8.54 -5.01 5.42
N SER A 189 7.88 -4.85 4.26
CA SER A 189 8.13 -3.70 3.37
C SER A 189 7.71 -2.37 4.01
N GLU A 190 6.65 -2.36 4.81
CA GLU A 190 6.19 -1.17 5.54
C GLU A 190 7.14 -0.80 6.67
N LEU A 191 7.64 -1.78 7.42
CA LEU A 191 8.66 -1.56 8.43
C LEU A 191 9.98 -1.07 7.81
N LEU A 192 10.32 -1.55 6.62
CA LEU A 192 11.46 -1.06 5.85
C LEU A 192 11.28 0.43 5.50
N VAL A 193 10.06 0.89 5.19
CA VAL A 193 9.79 2.32 5.00
C VAL A 193 10.06 3.12 6.27
N ILE A 194 9.65 2.64 7.45
CA ILE A 194 10.01 3.29 8.74
C ILE A 194 11.52 3.41 8.86
N PHE A 195 12.23 2.30 8.67
CA PHE A 195 13.69 2.27 8.78
C PHE A 195 14.37 3.24 7.79
N ALA A 196 13.91 3.27 6.53
CA ALA A 196 14.42 4.19 5.52
C ALA A 196 14.18 5.66 5.89
N LEU A 197 13.01 5.99 6.46
CA LEU A 197 12.69 7.34 6.92
C LEU A 197 13.50 7.74 8.15
N VAL A 198 13.77 6.81 9.08
CA VAL A 198 14.67 7.06 10.22
C VAL A 198 16.06 7.41 9.72
N LEU A 199 16.62 6.62 8.79
CA LEU A 199 17.92 6.92 8.20
C LEU A 199 17.93 8.26 7.46
N ASP A 200 16.93 8.53 6.63
CA ASP A 200 16.83 9.81 5.90
C ASP A 200 16.71 11.01 6.86
N THR A 201 16.07 10.83 8.02
CA THR A 201 15.92 11.84 9.08
C THR A 201 17.24 12.08 9.81
N ILE A 202 17.91 11.02 10.27
CA ILE A 202 19.22 11.11 10.95
C ILE A 202 20.28 11.73 10.04
N LEU A 203 20.25 11.39 8.75
CA LEU A 203 21.18 11.90 7.75
C LEU A 203 20.79 13.29 7.22
N PHE A 204 19.69 13.88 7.70
CA PHE A 204 19.14 15.17 7.23
C PHE A 204 19.05 15.27 5.70
N LYS A 205 18.81 14.15 5.03
CA LYS A 205 18.93 14.04 3.57
C LYS A 205 17.88 14.88 2.84
N THR A 206 16.71 15.02 3.46
CA THR A 206 15.64 15.90 3.00
C THR A 206 15.08 16.67 4.19
N GLY A 207 14.90 17.99 4.04
CA GLY A 207 14.40 18.85 5.12
C GLY A 207 12.99 18.49 5.62
N THR A 208 12.25 17.67 4.87
CA THR A 208 10.90 17.21 5.22
C THR A 208 10.85 15.78 5.78
N SER A 209 11.97 15.06 5.82
CA SER A 209 12.03 13.64 6.24
C SER A 209 11.48 13.40 7.65
N GLY A 210 11.85 14.24 8.62
CA GLY A 210 11.39 14.10 10.00
C GLY A 210 9.87 14.25 10.14
N PHE A 211 9.26 15.24 9.48
CA PHE A 211 7.80 15.41 9.48
C PHE A 211 7.11 14.19 8.86
N MET A 212 7.64 13.68 7.75
CA MET A 212 7.12 12.49 7.09
C MET A 212 7.20 11.25 7.98
N LEU A 213 8.29 11.09 8.73
CA LEU A 213 8.47 10.00 9.69
C LEU A 213 7.41 10.05 10.79
N VAL A 214 7.21 11.22 11.42
CA VAL A 214 6.22 11.37 12.51
C VAL A 214 4.81 11.04 12.03
N ILE A 215 4.41 11.59 10.88
CA ILE A 215 3.08 11.33 10.30
C ILE A 215 2.94 9.85 9.94
N TYR A 216 3.94 9.26 9.30
CA TYR A 216 3.91 7.85 8.92
C TYR A 216 3.83 6.93 10.13
N VAL A 217 4.60 7.19 11.19
CA VAL A 217 4.54 6.43 12.45
C VAL A 217 3.16 6.59 13.11
N GLY A 218 2.56 7.77 13.06
CA GLY A 218 1.19 7.98 13.54
C GLY A 218 0.16 7.13 12.80
N ILE A 219 0.23 7.06 11.47
CA ILE A 219 -0.66 6.19 10.68
C ILE A 219 -0.33 4.71 10.91
N TYR A 220 0.95 4.35 11.04
CA TYR A 220 1.37 2.98 11.30
C TYR A 220 0.92 2.49 12.69
N TRP A 221 0.85 3.39 13.67
CA TRP A 221 0.27 3.11 14.97
C TRP A 221 -1.21 2.71 14.86
N LEU A 222 -1.98 3.38 14.00
CA LEU A 222 -3.37 2.97 13.72
C LEU A 222 -3.40 1.57 13.09
N ARG A 223 -2.51 1.29 12.14
CA ARG A 223 -2.39 -0.05 11.55
C ARG A 223 -2.07 -1.12 12.59
N LEU A 224 -1.21 -0.85 13.56
CA LEU A 224 -0.96 -1.80 14.66
C LEU A 224 -2.17 -2.04 15.56
N ASN A 225 -3.15 -1.13 15.62
CA ASN A 225 -4.37 -1.32 16.40
C ASN A 225 -5.47 -2.11 15.66
N PHE A 226 -5.45 -2.09 14.32
CA PHE A 226 -6.56 -2.59 13.51
C PHE A 226 -6.18 -3.66 12.48
N CYS A 227 -4.91 -3.78 12.07
CA CYS A 227 -4.48 -4.71 11.02
C CYS A 227 -3.82 -5.98 11.61
N PRO A 228 -4.42 -7.18 11.46
CA PRO A 228 -3.88 -8.42 12.03
C PRO A 228 -2.50 -8.80 11.48
N TYR A 229 -2.27 -8.65 10.17
CA TYR A 229 -1.00 -9.03 9.56
C TYR A 229 0.16 -8.16 10.08
N ALA A 230 -0.07 -6.85 10.26
CA ALA A 230 0.94 -5.94 10.80
C ALA A 230 1.29 -6.28 12.27
N GLN A 231 0.28 -6.63 13.08
CA GLN A 231 0.48 -7.06 14.47
C GLN A 231 1.34 -8.33 14.55
N VAL A 232 1.01 -9.34 13.74
CA VAL A 232 1.74 -10.62 13.69
C VAL A 232 3.19 -10.39 13.30
N THR A 233 3.46 -9.63 12.23
CA THR A 233 4.84 -9.39 11.78
C THR A 233 5.65 -8.58 12.80
N VAL A 234 5.06 -7.58 13.45
CA VAL A 234 5.74 -6.84 14.52
C VAL A 234 6.04 -7.75 15.71
N LEU A 235 5.10 -8.61 16.11
CA LEU A 235 5.33 -9.57 17.18
C LEU A 235 6.45 -10.56 16.83
N GLU A 236 6.45 -11.10 15.61
CA GLU A 236 7.51 -11.99 15.12
C GLU A 236 8.89 -11.33 15.17
N LEU A 237 8.98 -10.07 14.76
CA LEU A 237 10.21 -9.28 14.87
C LEU A 237 10.63 -9.07 16.32
N LEU A 238 9.70 -8.72 17.20
CA LEU A 238 10.00 -8.56 18.63
C LEU A 238 10.51 -9.87 19.26
N VAL A 239 9.96 -11.01 18.87
CA VAL A 239 10.45 -12.32 19.34
C VAL A 239 11.83 -12.63 18.75
N LYS A 240 12.07 -12.31 17.48
CA LYS A 240 13.38 -12.53 16.84
C LYS A 240 14.48 -11.68 17.46
N PHE A 241 14.17 -10.42 17.80
CA PHE A 241 15.12 -9.50 18.43
C PHE A 241 15.35 -9.79 19.92
N GLU A 242 14.45 -10.50 20.60
CA GLU A 242 14.59 -10.85 22.02
C GLU A 242 15.91 -11.53 22.36
N LYS A 243 16.44 -12.35 21.43
CA LYS A 243 17.74 -13.03 21.59
C LYS A 243 18.91 -12.05 21.74
N TYR A 244 18.78 -10.85 21.20
CA TYR A 244 19.83 -9.81 21.21
C TYR A 244 19.61 -8.76 22.32
N VAL A 245 18.53 -8.88 23.12
CA VAL A 245 18.22 -7.91 24.17
C VAL A 245 19.03 -8.20 25.44
N PRO A 246 19.81 -7.23 25.96
CA PRO A 246 20.53 -7.39 27.22
C PRO A 246 19.58 -7.67 28.39
N LYS A 247 20.03 -8.46 29.37
CA LYS A 247 19.23 -8.84 30.56
C LYS A 247 18.60 -7.61 31.28
N LYS A 248 19.31 -6.47 31.29
CA LYS A 248 18.85 -5.20 31.88
C LYS A 248 17.54 -4.66 31.27
N TYR A 249 17.33 -4.85 29.98
CA TYR A 249 16.16 -4.30 29.26
C TYR A 249 15.07 -5.34 28.98
N LYS A 250 15.22 -6.56 29.49
CA LYS A 250 14.24 -7.64 29.25
C LYS A 250 12.86 -7.31 29.81
N SER A 251 12.76 -6.66 30.96
CA SER A 251 11.46 -6.24 31.54
C SER A 251 10.71 -5.30 30.61
N ASN A 252 11.38 -4.23 30.15
CA ASN A 252 10.81 -3.26 29.20
C ASN A 252 10.44 -3.94 27.88
N TRP A 253 11.25 -4.91 27.42
CA TRP A 253 10.95 -5.69 26.22
C TRP A 253 9.66 -6.51 26.36
N GLN A 254 9.44 -7.14 27.53
CA GLN A 254 8.19 -7.87 27.78
C GLN A 254 6.99 -6.93 27.79
N VAL A 255 7.12 -5.70 28.32
CA VAL A 255 6.03 -4.72 28.29
C VAL A 255 5.61 -4.41 26.85
N VAL A 256 6.58 -4.18 25.95
CA VAL A 256 6.30 -3.91 24.53
C VAL A 256 5.65 -5.12 23.85
N LYS A 257 6.15 -6.34 24.10
CA LYS A 257 5.53 -7.56 23.55
C LYS A 257 4.10 -7.76 24.06
N ASN A 258 3.89 -7.59 25.36
CA ASN A 258 2.58 -7.73 25.98
C ASN A 258 1.61 -6.68 25.44
N PHE A 259 2.06 -5.47 25.17
CA PHE A 259 1.24 -4.45 24.53
C PHE A 259 0.72 -4.91 23.16
N VAL A 260 1.60 -5.40 22.28
CA VAL A 260 1.21 -5.91 20.96
C VAL A 260 0.28 -7.12 21.08
N TYR A 261 0.60 -8.05 21.99
CA TYR A 261 -0.22 -9.24 22.24
C TYR A 261 -1.63 -8.89 22.74
N MET A 262 -1.75 -7.94 23.66
CA MET A 262 -3.05 -7.47 24.16
C MET A 262 -3.87 -6.83 23.03
N LYS A 263 -3.24 -6.09 22.12
CA LYS A 263 -3.92 -5.52 20.94
C LYS A 263 -4.42 -6.57 19.97
N MET A 264 -3.68 -7.65 19.76
CA MET A 264 -4.16 -8.80 18.98
C MET A 264 -5.38 -9.44 19.64
N LYS A 265 -5.34 -9.66 20.95
CA LYS A 265 -6.46 -10.24 21.70
C LYS A 265 -7.72 -9.35 21.69
N GLU A 266 -7.55 -8.02 21.79
CA GLU A 266 -8.64 -7.05 21.64
C GLU A 266 -9.26 -7.11 20.24
N HIS A 267 -8.44 -7.29 19.20
CA HIS A 267 -8.92 -7.45 17.83
C HIS A 267 -9.73 -8.75 17.66
N GLU A 268 -9.22 -9.89 18.14
CA GLU A 268 -9.95 -11.17 18.11
C GLU A 268 -11.30 -11.08 18.81
N LYS A 269 -11.33 -10.48 20.00
CA LYS A 269 -12.58 -10.27 20.75
C LYS A 269 -13.59 -9.43 19.97
N ARG A 270 -13.16 -8.34 19.32
CA ARG A 270 -14.03 -7.51 18.46
C ARG A 270 -14.58 -8.30 17.28
N ALA A 271 -13.75 -9.12 16.64
CA ALA A 271 -14.19 -9.95 15.51
C ALA A 271 -15.25 -10.97 15.95
N GLU A 272 -15.10 -11.58 17.13
CA GLU A 272 -16.10 -12.49 17.71
C GLU A 272 -17.41 -11.77 18.06
N GLU A 273 -17.35 -10.57 18.63
CA GLU A 273 -18.53 -9.77 18.96
C GLU A 273 -19.31 -9.37 17.70
N VAL A 274 -18.61 -8.94 16.63
CA VAL A 274 -19.24 -8.64 15.34
C VAL A 274 -19.90 -9.87 14.74
N ALA A 275 -19.23 -11.04 14.80
CA ALA A 275 -19.79 -12.29 14.29
C ALA A 275 -21.02 -12.78 15.06
N LYS A 276 -21.20 -12.38 16.32
CA LYS A 276 -22.40 -12.69 17.13
C LYS A 276 -23.58 -11.76 16.83
N CYS A 277 -23.31 -10.56 16.34
CA CYS A 277 -24.32 -9.54 16.05
C CYS A 277 -24.79 -9.53 14.58
N ALA A 278 -24.11 -10.27 13.70
CA ALA A 278 -24.44 -10.44 12.28
C ALA A 278 -25.24 -11.74 12.06
#